data_AF-I0YLZ7-F1
#
_entry.id   AF-I0YLZ7-F1
#
_cell.length_a   1.000
_cell.length_b   1.000
_cell.length_c   1.000
_cell.angle_alpha   90.00
_cell.angle_beta   90.00
_cell.angle_gamma   90.00
#
_symmetry.space_group_name_H-M   'P 1'
#
loop_
_entity.id
_entity.type
_entity.pdbx_description
1 polymer ?
#
loop_
_entity_poly.entity_id
_entity_poly.type
_entity_poly.pdbx_seq_one_letter_code
_entity_poly.pdbx_strand_id
1 'polypeptide(L)'
;MALKLQAELEETKAYSRDFLMRGRARVKLFNDSGAPINPAIPNRRLLYERVAELCPRHPGRSKKAQAAAAAAKQQATATSSSAAGSSSKSGGKSGKKKRK
;
A
#
# COMPACT_ATOMS: atom_id res chain seq x y z
N MET A 1 -9.73 -7.12 -15.63
CA MET A 1 -9.41 -8.55 -15.81
C MET A 1 -8.30 -8.94 -14.86
N ALA A 2 -8.46 -10.04 -14.12
CA ALA A 2 -7.44 -10.59 -13.24
C ALA A 2 -6.62 -11.67 -13.98
N LEU A 3 -5.35 -11.85 -13.62
CA LEU A 3 -4.40 -12.73 -14.32
C LEU A 3 -4.68 -14.24 -14.13
N LYS A 4 -5.72 -14.61 -13.36
CA LYS A 4 -6.16 -15.99 -13.07
C LYS A 4 -5.01 -16.90 -12.60
N LEU A 5 -4.15 -16.37 -11.73
CA LEU A 5 -3.05 -17.12 -11.12
C LEU A 5 -3.34 -17.34 -9.64
N GLN A 6 -2.94 -18.50 -9.12
CA GLN A 6 -2.94 -18.77 -7.69
C GLN A 6 -1.84 -17.94 -7.03
N ALA A 7 -2.21 -17.09 -6.08
CA ALA A 7 -1.29 -16.24 -5.36
C ALA A 7 -1.61 -16.20 -3.86
N GLU A 8 -0.56 -16.11 -3.05
CA GLU A 8 -0.62 -16.05 -1.58
C GLU A 8 0.19 -14.84 -1.10
N LEU A 9 -0.31 -14.14 -0.07
CA LEU A 9 0.36 -12.97 0.50
C LEU A 9 1.08 -13.34 1.80
N GLU A 10 2.38 -13.10 1.83
CA GLU A 10 3.21 -13.20 3.03
C GLU A 10 3.43 -11.80 3.61
N GLU A 11 2.54 -11.35 4.48
CA GLU A 11 2.54 -9.98 5.03
C GLU A 11 3.75 -9.68 5.93
N THR A 12 4.28 -10.70 6.62
CA THR A 12 5.39 -10.56 7.58
C THR A 12 6.76 -10.53 6.91
N LYS A 13 6.86 -10.91 5.63
CA LYS A 13 8.13 -10.99 4.91
C LYS A 13 8.49 -9.64 4.30
N ALA A 14 9.78 -9.30 4.35
CA ALA A 14 10.33 -8.11 3.72
C ALA A 14 11.41 -8.50 2.71
N TYR A 15 11.66 -7.62 1.74
CA TYR A 15 12.80 -7.77 0.85
C TYR A 15 14.04 -7.22 1.54
N SER A 16 15.17 -7.94 1.51
CA SER A 16 16.37 -7.56 2.27
C SER A 16 16.93 -6.18 1.92
N ARG A 17 16.60 -5.63 0.74
CA ARG A 17 17.02 -4.28 0.31
C ARG A 17 15.95 -3.21 0.49
N ASP A 18 14.75 -3.57 0.96
CA ASP A 18 13.66 -2.63 1.26
C ASP A 18 13.22 -2.82 2.71
N PHE A 19 13.68 -1.92 3.58
CA PHE A 19 13.41 -1.97 5.02
C PHE A 19 12.10 -1.30 5.42
N LEU A 20 11.54 -0.44 4.54
CA LEU A 20 10.37 0.37 4.86
C LEU A 20 9.08 -0.37 4.53
N MET A 21 9.08 -1.17 3.46
CA MET A 21 7.89 -1.89 3.01
C MET A 21 7.95 -3.38 3.37
N ARG A 22 6.83 -3.90 3.87
CA ARG A 22 6.60 -5.32 4.16
C ARG A 22 5.53 -5.88 3.25
N GLY A 23 5.59 -7.18 3.02
CA GLY A 23 4.69 -7.92 2.16
C GLY A 23 5.42 -8.55 0.97
N ARG A 24 5.12 -9.83 0.72
CA ARG A 24 5.60 -10.56 -0.45
C ARG A 24 4.49 -11.41 -1.03
N ALA A 25 4.21 -11.28 -2.32
CA ALA A 25 3.29 -12.16 -3.02
C ALA A 25 4.04 -13.39 -3.56
N ARG A 26 3.56 -14.59 -3.23
CA ARG A 26 3.97 -15.85 -3.86
C ARG A 26 2.95 -16.22 -4.92
N VAL A 27 3.43 -16.64 -6.08
CA VAL A 27 2.58 -16.96 -7.23
C VAL A 27 2.97 -18.33 -7.77
N LYS A 28 2.00 -19.22 -7.95
CA LYS A 28 2.22 -20.49 -8.65
C LYS A 28 2.18 -20.21 -10.15
N LEU A 29 3.34 -20.30 -10.81
CA LEU A 29 3.49 -20.06 -12.25
C LEU A 29 3.37 -21.34 -13.08
N PHE A 30 3.88 -22.44 -12.54
CA PHE A 30 3.93 -23.74 -13.21
C PHE A 30 3.06 -24.75 -12.47
N ASN A 31 2.44 -25.65 -13.24
CA ASN A 31 1.77 -26.80 -12.69
C ASN A 31 2.80 -27.86 -12.27
N ASP A 32 2.32 -28.96 -11.71
CA ASP A 32 3.19 -30.02 -11.19
C ASP A 32 3.92 -30.78 -12.34
N SER A 33 3.42 -30.65 -13.58
CA SER A 33 4.06 -31.14 -14.80
C SER A 33 5.13 -30.20 -15.39
N GLY A 34 5.36 -29.03 -14.77
CA GLY A 34 6.34 -28.04 -15.23
C GLY A 34 5.87 -27.12 -16.38
N ALA A 35 4.63 -27.27 -16.84
CA ALA A 35 4.04 -26.39 -17.85
C ALA A 35 3.48 -25.11 -17.19
N PRO A 36 3.51 -23.95 -17.88
CA PRO A 36 2.97 -22.71 -17.34
C PRO A 36 1.45 -22.80 -17.20
N ILE A 37 0.93 -22.42 -16.03
CA ILE A 37 -0.52 -22.44 -15.73
C ILE A 37 -1.28 -21.49 -16.67
N ASN A 38 -0.67 -20.36 -17.04
CA ASN A 38 -1.18 -19.45 -18.03
C ASN A 38 -0.18 -19.32 -19.18
N PRO A 39 -0.51 -19.76 -20.41
CA PRO A 39 0.44 -19.74 -21.53
C PRO A 39 0.86 -18.31 -21.93
N ALA A 40 0.08 -17.29 -21.61
CA ALA A 40 0.45 -15.89 -21.83
C ALA A 40 1.53 -15.39 -20.84
N ILE A 41 1.79 -16.15 -19.77
CA ILE A 41 2.74 -15.81 -18.71
C ILE A 41 3.66 -17.01 -18.44
N PRO A 42 4.55 -17.35 -19.40
CA PRO A 42 5.43 -18.51 -19.28
C PRO A 42 6.59 -18.29 -18.30
N ASN A 43 6.85 -17.06 -17.89
CA ASN A 43 7.99 -16.73 -17.03
C ASN A 43 7.69 -15.57 -16.06
N ARG A 44 8.57 -15.42 -15.05
CA ARG A 44 8.43 -14.38 -14.02
C ARG A 44 8.52 -12.96 -14.59
N ARG A 45 9.29 -12.74 -15.65
CA ARG A 45 9.44 -11.43 -16.28
C ARG A 45 8.13 -10.94 -16.87
N LEU A 46 7.49 -11.75 -17.70
CA LEU A 46 6.19 -11.42 -18.30
C LEU A 46 5.09 -11.26 -17.25
N LEU A 47 5.15 -12.01 -16.15
CA LEU A 47 4.25 -11.80 -15.02
C LEU A 47 4.36 -10.36 -14.49
N TYR A 48 5.58 -9.88 -14.26
CA TYR A 48 5.80 -8.53 -13.74
C TYR A 48 5.37 -7.45 -14.74
N GLU A 49 5.65 -7.63 -16.04
CA GLU A 49 5.21 -6.70 -17.09
C GLU A 49 3.68 -6.59 -17.11
N ARG A 50 2.95 -7.71 -17.09
CA ARG A 50 1.47 -7.71 -17.07
C ARG A 50 0.88 -7.14 -15.78
N VAL A 51 1.52 -7.39 -14.64
CA VAL A 51 1.11 -6.77 -13.36
C VAL A 51 1.29 -5.25 -13.44
N ALA A 52 2.41 -4.77 -13.97
CA ALA A 52 2.68 -3.34 -14.11
C ALA A 52 1.65 -2.65 -15.03
N GLU A 53 1.21 -3.28 -16.12
CA GLU A 53 0.13 -2.77 -16.99
C GLU A 53 -1.22 -2.65 -16.26
N LEU A 54 -1.52 -3.59 -15.36
CA LEU A 54 -2.80 -3.64 -14.64
C LEU A 54 -2.83 -2.74 -13.40
N CYS A 55 -1.69 -2.48 -12.76
CA CYS A 55 -1.60 -1.69 -11.53
C CYS A 55 -2.25 -0.28 -11.62
N PRO A 56 -2.04 0.53 -12.68
CA PRO A 56 -2.68 1.84 -12.81
C PRO A 56 -4.20 1.78 -12.91
N ARG A 57 -4.73 0.67 -13.45
CA ARG A 57 -6.17 0.43 -13.64
C ARG A 57 -6.83 -0.16 -12.39
N HIS A 58 -6.08 -0.43 -11.33
CA HIS A 58 -6.61 -1.04 -10.12
C HIS A 58 -7.61 -0.07 -9.41
N PRO A 59 -8.79 -0.53 -8.97
CA PRO A 59 -9.81 0.33 -8.37
C PRO A 59 -9.30 1.10 -7.13
N GLY A 60 -8.47 0.45 -6.31
CA GLY A 60 -7.83 1.06 -5.13
C GLY A 60 -6.74 2.10 -5.46
N ARG A 61 -6.31 2.21 -6.73
CA ARG A 61 -5.37 3.23 -7.22
C ARG A 61 -6.10 4.42 -7.89
N SER A 62 -7.43 4.41 -7.99
CA SER A 62 -8.17 5.57 -8.49
C SER A 62 -7.95 6.80 -7.60
N LYS A 63 -7.92 8.02 -8.18
CA LYS A 63 -7.74 9.27 -7.42
C LYS A 63 -8.74 9.40 -6.26
N LYS A 64 -9.98 8.93 -6.48
CA LYS A 64 -11.05 8.91 -5.48
C LYS A 64 -10.75 7.91 -4.33
N ALA A 65 -10.26 6.71 -4.64
CA ALA A 65 -9.87 5.73 -3.64
C ALA A 65 -8.63 6.15 -2.84
N GLN A 66 -7.66 6.79 -3.49
CA GLN A 66 -6.48 7.34 -2.81
C GLN A 66 -6.85 8.47 -1.84
N ALA A 67 -7.77 9.37 -2.22
CA ALA A 67 -8.29 10.41 -1.34
C ALA A 67 -9.04 9.83 -0.14
N ALA A 68 -9.87 8.80 -0.35
CA ALA A 68 -10.58 8.12 0.73
C ALA A 68 -9.63 7.38 1.69
N ALA A 69 -8.60 6.71 1.17
CA ALA A 69 -7.58 6.04 1.98
C ALA A 69 -6.70 7.03 2.77
N ALA A 70 -6.39 8.20 2.20
CA ALA A 70 -5.67 9.27 2.90
C ALA A 70 -6.52 9.88 4.04
N ALA A 71 -7.81 10.12 3.79
CA ALA A 71 -8.74 10.63 4.81
C ALA A 71 -8.94 9.62 5.96
N ALA A 72 -9.07 8.32 5.64
CA ALA A 72 -9.18 7.26 6.65
C ALA A 72 -7.92 7.14 7.53
N LYS A 73 -6.72 7.33 6.95
CA LYS A 73 -5.47 7.34 7.72
C LYS A 73 -5.34 8.57 8.63
N GLN A 74 -5.82 9.74 8.22
CA GLN A 74 -5.84 10.94 9.06
C GLN A 74 -6.82 10.84 10.23
N GLN A 75 -7.93 10.12 10.06
CA GLN A 75 -8.90 9.90 11.13
C GLN A 75 -8.41 8.89 12.17
N ALA A 76 -7.59 7.90 11.77
CA ALA A 76 -6.97 6.94 12.69
C ALA A 76 -5.86 7.56 13.58
N THR A 77 -5.21 8.64 13.13
CA THR A 77 -4.24 9.40 13.96
C THR A 77 -4.88 10.36 14.96
N ALA A 78 -6.20 10.60 14.86
CA ALA A 78 -6.92 11.49 15.78
C ALA A 78 -7.55 10.76 16.98
N THR A 79 -7.51 9.42 17.03
CA THR A 79 -8.15 8.63 18.12
C THR A 79 -7.15 8.05 19.12
N SER A 80 -5.84 8.28 18.97
CA SER A 80 -4.81 7.81 19.92
C SER A 80 -4.24 8.90 20.84
N SER A 81 -4.88 10.07 20.94
CA SER A 81 -4.43 11.16 21.83
C SER A 81 -5.54 11.71 22.71
N SER A 82 -6.36 10.84 23.32
CA SER A 82 -7.31 11.26 24.36
C SER A 82 -7.36 10.27 25.52
N ALA A 83 -6.26 10.16 26.26
CA ALA A 83 -6.27 9.71 27.65
C ALA A 83 -5.14 10.39 28.44
N ALA A 84 -5.54 11.05 29.53
CA ALA A 84 -4.75 11.62 30.63
C ALA A 84 -3.98 12.94 30.38
N GLY A 85 -4.44 14.02 31.03
CA GLY A 85 -3.66 15.25 31.19
C GLY A 85 -4.47 16.49 31.54
N SER A 86 -5.16 16.49 32.68
CA SER A 86 -5.77 17.69 33.26
C SER A 86 -4.70 18.75 33.62
N SER A 87 -5.07 20.01 33.39
CA SER A 87 -4.55 21.23 34.03
C SER A 87 -3.05 21.54 33.93
N SER A 88 -2.69 22.55 33.13
CA SER A 88 -2.10 23.80 33.65
C SER A 88 -1.72 24.77 32.53
N LYS A 89 -2.24 26.00 32.68
CA LYS A 89 -1.48 27.26 32.63
C LYS A 89 -0.89 27.76 31.28
N SER A 90 -1.44 28.90 30.91
CA SER A 90 -0.76 30.11 30.37
C SER A 90 -0.11 30.07 28.97
N GLY A 91 -0.75 30.79 28.05
CA GLY A 91 -0.16 31.99 27.43
C GLY A 91 0.94 31.81 26.38
N GLY A 92 0.61 32.08 25.11
CA GLY A 92 1.60 32.05 24.02
C GLY A 92 1.13 32.60 22.67
N LYS A 93 0.71 33.88 22.66
CA LYS A 93 0.69 34.87 21.56
C LYS A 93 0.84 34.36 20.10
N SER A 94 -0.26 34.48 19.34
CA SER A 94 -0.31 34.31 17.89
C SER A 94 0.64 35.26 17.13
N GLY A 95 1.48 34.71 16.26
CA GLY A 95 2.23 35.48 15.27
C GLY A 95 1.30 36.00 14.17
N LYS A 96 1.27 37.33 13.94
CA LYS A 96 0.57 37.93 12.80
C LYS A 96 1.28 39.19 12.28
N LYS A 97 1.60 39.11 10.98
CA LYS A 97 1.87 40.14 9.95
C LYS A 97 3.27 40.75 9.79
N LYS A 98 3.90 40.37 8.66
CA LYS A 98 4.80 41.18 7.82
C LYS A 98 4.11 42.47 7.37
N ARG A 99 4.85 43.59 7.31
CA ARG A 99 4.76 44.59 6.23
C ARG A 99 6.17 45.18 5.96
N LYS A 100 6.38 45.44 4.68
CA LYS A 100 7.56 46.05 4.03
C LYS A 100 7.69 47.51 4.41
#